data_AF-A0A6A3CAJ5-F1
#
_entry.id   AF-A0A6A3CAJ5-F1
#
_cell.length_a   1.000
_cell.length_b   1.000
_cell.length_c   1.000
_cell.angle_alpha   90.00
_cell.angle_beta   90.00
_cell.angle_gamma   90.00
#
_symmetry.space_group_name_H-M   'P 1'
#
loop_
_entity.id
_entity.type
_entity.pdbx_description
1 polymer ?
#
loop_
_entity_poly.entity_id
_entity_poly.type
_entity_poly.pdbx_seq_one_letter_code
_entity_poly.pdbx_strand_id
1 'polypeptide(L)'
;MVGIPNDMLATLGGSMKAAEKWVAKNVTQHINSNNVNIRPAFNTWLSEMNLSWRHNGSYLGITFPALRNIQDALAKAEHNNQVKVTVPLNADVYSVRIYYSACLNYMESLRTVNWKHSILYLAFIYAVLYFVHTNLLLDDRRIHHKKWPHLPLRFRHDGTFKILQVADMHFGAGLITRCRDVLPSQFPYCTDLNTTRFLKTMIQLENPDFVAFTDQLRTGADALIPLGGVWMGECGIFMGMESTFPRLVSPGILFPVMRAAVSGKLELCFYEVEQERVKLSGYGQVKVTLALIGDNIFGPSTSDAAESLLKAFGPVTESGVPWVAVLGNHDQESTMTRGELMYFISLMDYSLAQTNPPSEDIDGFGNYDLSVYGAPGSRLANSSVLNLLFLDSGDRETVQGVRTYGWIKESQLLWLRRVSQGHQGENQEVTHVAKTRSADPSPALAFFHIPIPEVWQLYYQKIVGQFRDGVSCSSVNSGVLNTLVSIKDVKAVFIGHDHNNDFCGNLEGIWFCYGGGFGYHGYGRAGLHRRARVILAELRKGDKEWMGVERITTWKRLDDENLSKIDEQVLWESSWPTR
;
A
#
# COMPACT_ATOMS: atom_id res chain seq x y z
N MET A 1 10.69 35.54 -0.49
CA MET A 1 11.18 35.26 0.87
C MET A 1 11.37 36.59 1.58
N VAL A 2 10.92 36.73 2.82
CA VAL A 2 11.01 37.98 3.60
C VAL A 2 11.40 37.62 5.03
N GLY A 3 12.48 38.21 5.54
CA GLY A 3 12.96 37.94 6.91
C GLY A 3 12.12 38.59 7.99
N ILE A 4 11.85 37.84 9.06
CA ILE A 4 11.52 38.38 10.37
C ILE A 4 12.84 38.39 11.16
N PRO A 5 13.37 39.56 11.56
CA PRO A 5 14.57 39.62 12.40
C PRO A 5 14.35 39.00 13.80
N ASN A 6 15.40 38.37 14.34
CA ASN A 6 15.31 37.56 15.57
C ASN A 6 14.84 38.37 16.80
N ASP A 7 15.19 39.65 16.87
CA ASP A 7 14.78 40.61 17.90
C ASP A 7 13.27 40.94 17.85
N MET A 8 12.64 40.84 16.67
CA MET A 8 11.19 41.04 16.54
C MET A 8 10.37 39.86 17.06
N LEU A 9 10.95 38.65 17.20
CA LEU A 9 10.21 37.43 17.57
C LEU A 9 9.46 37.56 18.90
N ALA A 10 10.08 38.17 19.91
CA ALA A 10 9.42 38.41 21.21
C ALA A 10 8.19 39.32 21.09
N THR A 11 8.28 40.37 20.27
CA THR A 11 7.19 41.33 20.02
C THR A 11 6.04 40.69 19.22
N LEU A 12 6.37 39.89 18.20
CA LEU A 12 5.39 39.25 17.31
C LEU A 12 4.70 38.05 17.98
N GLY A 13 5.45 37.26 18.76
CA GLY A 13 4.91 36.17 19.57
C GLY A 13 4.10 36.65 20.79
N GLY A 14 4.51 37.77 21.39
CA GLY A 14 3.79 38.39 22.50
C GLY A 14 2.55 39.22 22.11
N SER A 15 2.36 39.54 20.81
CA SER A 15 1.23 40.35 20.37
C SER A 15 0.75 40.03 18.96
N MET A 16 -0.42 39.40 18.86
CA MET A 16 -1.13 39.18 17.59
C MET A 16 -1.36 40.49 16.81
N LYS A 17 -1.65 41.60 17.51
CA LYS A 17 -1.84 42.91 16.88
C LYS A 17 -0.53 43.50 16.32
N ALA A 18 0.64 43.08 16.83
CA ALA A 18 1.93 43.38 16.22
C ALA A 18 2.19 42.51 14.98
N ALA A 19 1.84 41.21 15.02
CA ALA A 19 1.92 40.30 13.88
C ALA A 19 1.03 40.78 12.69
N GLU A 20 -0.23 41.13 12.95
CA GLU A 20 -1.14 41.72 11.95
C GLU A 20 -0.56 43.00 11.32
N LYS A 21 -0.03 43.92 12.14
CA LYS A 21 0.59 45.17 11.64
C LYS A 21 1.86 44.90 10.83
N TRP A 22 2.63 43.88 11.18
CA TRP A 22 3.84 43.48 10.47
C TRP A 22 3.49 42.85 9.11
N VAL A 23 2.52 41.93 9.07
CA VAL A 23 2.03 41.29 7.83
C VAL A 23 1.42 42.32 6.88
N ALA A 24 0.56 43.22 7.37
CA ALA A 24 -0.08 44.24 6.55
C ALA A 24 0.96 45.15 5.85
N LYS A 25 1.99 45.59 6.58
CA LYS A 25 3.03 46.48 6.07
C LYS A 25 4.04 45.74 5.15
N ASN A 26 4.52 44.58 5.57
CA ASN A 26 5.70 43.95 4.96
C ASN A 26 5.35 42.81 3.98
N VAL A 27 4.08 42.41 3.90
CA VAL A 27 3.60 41.35 3.00
C VAL A 27 2.44 41.85 2.14
N THR A 28 1.28 42.16 2.73
CA THR A 28 0.04 42.52 2.00
C THR A 28 0.22 43.73 1.07
N GLN A 29 0.88 44.79 1.56
CA GLN A 29 1.17 45.98 0.75
C GLN A 29 2.04 45.69 -0.50
N HIS A 30 2.87 44.64 -0.46
CA HIS A 30 3.80 44.28 -1.54
C HIS A 30 3.24 43.22 -2.50
N ILE A 31 2.31 42.36 -2.04
CA ILE A 31 1.55 41.46 -2.91
C ILE A 31 0.58 42.27 -3.78
N ASN A 32 -0.22 43.14 -3.14
CA ASN A 32 -1.30 43.87 -3.82
C ASN A 32 -0.82 44.99 -4.76
N SER A 33 0.49 45.24 -4.87
CA SER A 33 1.10 46.25 -5.75
C SER A 33 1.81 45.66 -6.98
N ASN A 34 1.61 44.37 -7.28
CA ASN A 34 2.08 43.62 -8.47
C ASN A 34 3.60 43.60 -8.77
N ASN A 35 4.42 44.37 -8.05
CA ASN A 35 5.86 44.48 -8.31
C ASN A 35 6.74 43.46 -7.58
N VAL A 36 6.17 42.63 -6.68
CA VAL A 36 6.94 41.61 -5.93
C VAL A 36 6.19 40.27 -5.91
N ASN A 37 6.67 39.31 -6.69
CA ASN A 37 6.12 37.94 -6.69
C ASN A 37 6.66 37.14 -5.49
N ILE A 38 5.96 37.24 -4.35
CA ILE A 38 6.27 36.47 -3.14
C ILE A 38 5.77 35.02 -3.32
N ARG A 39 6.58 34.20 -4.01
CA ARG A 39 6.36 32.74 -4.18
C ARG A 39 6.08 32.03 -2.84
N PRO A 40 5.37 30.87 -2.85
CA PRO A 40 4.90 30.13 -1.67
C PRO A 40 6.01 29.39 -0.88
N ALA A 41 7.07 30.11 -0.53
CA ALA A 41 8.07 29.76 0.46
C ALA A 41 8.40 31.04 1.23
N PHE A 42 7.68 31.33 2.31
CA PHE A 42 8.01 32.43 3.22
C PHE A 42 9.09 31.95 4.19
N ASN A 43 10.25 31.58 3.63
CA ASN A 43 11.47 31.46 4.41
C ASN A 43 11.73 32.83 5.01
N THR A 44 11.57 32.91 6.31
CA THR A 44 12.13 34.00 7.09
C THR A 44 13.65 33.91 6.95
N TRP A 45 14.29 34.92 6.36
CA TRP A 45 15.72 35.13 6.58
C TRP A 45 15.93 35.57 8.03
N LEU A 46 15.80 34.59 8.93
CA LEU A 46 16.35 34.61 10.28
C LEU A 46 17.87 34.60 10.10
N SER A 47 18.49 35.78 10.19
CA SER A 47 19.94 35.91 10.18
C SER A 47 20.49 35.12 11.37
N GLU A 48 21.03 33.93 11.08
CA GLU A 48 21.47 32.94 12.07
C GLU A 48 20.49 32.75 13.25
N MET A 49 19.32 32.13 13.02
CA MET A 49 18.68 31.37 14.10
C MET A 49 19.50 30.09 14.38
N ASN A 50 20.68 30.30 14.97
CA ASN A 50 21.51 29.28 15.56
C ASN A 50 20.70 28.48 16.58
N LEU A 51 20.42 27.22 16.24
CA LEU A 51 20.21 26.18 17.24
C LEU A 51 21.55 25.63 17.76
N SER A 52 22.66 26.02 17.11
CA SER A 52 24.00 25.92 17.68
C SER A 52 24.15 26.67 19.01
N TRP A 53 25.19 26.23 19.72
CA TRP A 53 25.73 26.76 20.98
C TRP A 53 25.93 28.28 21.07
N ARG A 54 25.95 29.03 19.94
CA ARG A 54 26.24 30.48 19.91
C ARG A 54 25.23 31.36 20.66
N HIS A 55 23.98 30.94 20.82
CA HIS A 55 22.90 31.79 21.36
C HIS A 55 22.15 31.19 22.57
N ASN A 56 22.70 30.11 23.15
CA ASN A 56 22.25 29.49 24.42
C ASN A 56 20.73 29.27 24.54
N GLY A 57 20.05 28.90 23.44
CA GLY A 57 18.61 28.58 23.43
C GLY A 57 17.65 29.76 23.57
N SER A 58 18.15 31.01 23.59
CA SER A 58 17.40 32.24 23.95
C SER A 58 16.09 32.48 23.18
N TYR A 59 15.92 31.88 22.01
CA TYR A 59 14.75 32.08 21.13
C TYR A 59 13.71 30.95 21.19
N LEU A 60 14.03 29.80 21.81
CA LEU A 60 13.16 28.60 21.81
C LEU A 60 11.73 28.87 22.30
N GLY A 61 11.58 29.65 23.39
CA GLY A 61 10.28 29.96 23.98
C GLY A 61 9.43 31.00 23.22
N ILE A 62 10.01 31.71 22.24
CA ILE A 62 9.36 32.82 21.52
C ILE A 62 9.16 32.57 20.03
N THR A 63 9.91 31.64 19.42
CA THR A 63 9.79 31.33 17.98
C THR A 63 8.44 30.71 17.62
N PHE A 64 7.95 29.71 18.36
CA PHE A 64 6.66 29.08 18.06
C PHE A 64 5.45 30.02 18.23
N PRO A 65 5.34 30.83 19.31
CA PRO A 65 4.33 31.87 19.41
C PRO A 65 4.38 32.89 18.24
N ALA A 66 5.58 33.31 17.83
CA ALA A 66 5.73 34.25 16.71
C ALA A 66 5.30 33.63 15.37
N LEU A 67 5.70 32.38 15.11
CA LEU A 67 5.32 31.61 13.92
C LEU A 67 3.80 31.51 13.80
N ARG A 68 3.11 31.09 14.88
CA ARG A 68 1.65 30.96 14.91
C ARG A 68 0.97 32.31 14.66
N ASN A 69 1.31 33.36 15.40
CA ASN A 69 0.66 34.66 15.26
C ASN A 69 0.84 35.27 13.85
N ILE A 70 1.98 35.01 13.16
CA ILE A 70 2.20 35.45 11.78
C ILE A 70 1.39 34.61 10.79
N GLN A 71 1.29 33.30 10.99
CA GLN A 71 0.46 32.40 10.17
C GLN A 71 -1.03 32.72 10.30
N ASP A 72 -1.51 33.02 11.51
CA ASP A 72 -2.88 33.47 11.79
C ASP A 72 -3.13 34.85 11.14
N ALA A 73 -2.17 35.76 11.18
CA ALA A 73 -2.28 37.09 10.56
C ALA A 73 -2.32 37.02 9.02
N LEU A 74 -1.60 36.07 8.40
CA LEU A 74 -1.66 35.80 6.96
C LEU A 74 -2.98 35.13 6.56
N ALA A 75 -3.54 34.26 7.41
CA ALA A 75 -4.88 33.70 7.19
C ALA A 75 -5.96 34.78 7.28
N LYS A 76 -5.88 35.67 8.28
CA LYS A 76 -6.77 36.84 8.44
C LYS A 76 -6.67 37.84 7.28
N ALA A 77 -5.53 37.88 6.57
CA ALA A 77 -5.31 38.67 5.37
C ALA A 77 -5.56 37.89 4.06
N GLU A 78 -6.20 36.72 4.12
CA GLU A 78 -6.54 35.84 2.98
C GLU A 78 -5.35 35.35 2.13
N HIS A 79 -4.11 35.54 2.60
CA HIS A 79 -2.88 35.17 1.89
C HIS A 79 -2.42 33.72 2.14
N ASN A 80 -3.13 32.94 2.97
CA ASN A 80 -2.71 31.59 3.39
C ASN A 80 -2.39 30.64 2.21
N ASN A 81 -3.16 30.73 1.12
CA ASN A 81 -2.98 29.89 -0.07
C ASN A 81 -1.81 30.35 -0.97
N GLN A 82 -1.23 31.52 -0.70
CA GLN A 82 -0.12 32.12 -1.47
C GLN A 82 1.18 32.17 -0.66
N VAL A 83 1.09 32.27 0.68
CA VAL A 83 2.21 32.54 1.59
C VAL A 83 2.21 31.55 2.76
N LYS A 84 3.02 30.49 2.67
CA LYS A 84 3.29 29.55 3.77
C LYS A 84 4.47 30.00 4.62
N VAL A 85 4.28 30.14 5.94
CA VAL A 85 5.34 30.53 6.89
C VAL A 85 6.21 29.34 7.27
N THR A 86 7.52 29.52 7.35
CA THR A 86 8.44 28.48 7.86
C THR A 86 9.61 29.07 8.66
N VAL A 87 10.19 28.22 9.51
CA VAL A 87 11.43 28.46 10.25
C VAL A 87 12.53 27.65 9.55
N PRO A 88 13.45 28.26 8.77
CA PRO A 88 14.60 27.52 8.25
C PRO A 88 15.48 27.01 9.39
N LEU A 89 15.96 25.78 9.20
CA LEU A 89 16.85 25.07 10.11
C LEU A 89 18.16 24.76 9.37
N ASN A 90 19.30 24.99 10.02
CA ASN A 90 20.61 24.62 9.50
C ASN A 90 20.96 23.17 9.86
N ALA A 91 22.06 22.64 9.31
CA ALA A 91 22.53 21.29 9.64
C ALA A 91 23.03 21.13 11.10
N ASP A 92 23.20 22.23 11.83
CA ASP A 92 23.64 22.27 13.23
C ASP A 92 22.61 21.66 14.20
N VAL A 93 21.31 21.76 13.90
CA VAL A 93 20.21 21.21 14.71
C VAL A 93 20.38 19.71 14.98
N TYR A 94 20.95 18.98 14.02
CA TYR A 94 21.08 17.52 14.06
C TYR A 94 22.34 17.06 14.82
N SER A 95 23.16 17.98 15.33
CA SER A 95 24.40 17.65 16.05
C SER A 95 24.15 17.30 17.53
N VAL A 96 24.14 16.00 17.85
CA VAL A 96 24.03 15.53 19.23
C VAL A 96 25.32 15.81 20.01
N ARG A 97 25.18 16.37 21.21
CA ARG A 97 26.26 16.99 22.00
C ARG A 97 27.17 15.99 22.72
N ILE A 98 28.12 15.39 21.99
CA ILE A 98 29.33 14.79 22.59
C ILE A 98 30.56 15.42 21.91
N TYR A 99 31.60 15.72 22.71
CA TYR A 99 32.78 16.51 22.33
C TYR A 99 32.49 17.98 21.94
N TYR A 100 32.80 18.92 22.85
CA TYR A 100 33.61 20.12 22.55
C TYR A 100 33.82 20.99 23.81
N SER A 101 32.91 20.95 24.78
CA SER A 101 32.99 21.75 26.02
C SER A 101 34.13 21.38 26.97
N ALA A 102 34.84 20.27 26.73
CA ALA A 102 35.99 19.85 27.53
C ALA A 102 37.33 20.43 27.03
N CYS A 103 37.44 20.82 25.75
CA CYS A 103 38.73 21.12 25.14
C CYS A 103 39.28 22.52 25.54
N LEU A 104 38.39 23.52 25.61
CA LEU A 104 38.79 24.90 25.96
C LEU A 104 39.26 25.03 27.42
N ASN A 105 38.61 24.35 28.36
CA ASN A 105 38.99 24.41 29.78
C ASN A 105 40.26 23.60 30.13
N TYR A 106 40.77 22.76 29.22
CA TYR A 106 41.94 21.92 29.51
C TYR A 106 43.27 22.58 29.11
N MET A 107 43.26 23.58 28.21
CA MET A 107 44.50 24.22 27.74
C MET A 107 45.18 25.11 28.79
N GLU A 108 44.45 25.62 29.80
CA GLU A 108 45.07 26.29 30.95
C GLU A 108 45.64 25.31 31.99
N SER A 109 45.17 24.05 32.03
CA SER A 109 45.62 23.03 32.99
C SER A 109 46.91 22.32 32.59
N LEU A 110 47.29 22.36 31.31
CA LEU A 110 48.36 21.54 30.72
C LEU A 110 49.81 21.96 31.06
N ARG A 111 50.05 22.74 32.11
CA ARG A 111 51.41 23.08 32.58
C ARG A 111 52.07 21.99 33.45
N THR A 112 51.33 21.01 33.99
CA THR A 112 51.91 19.92 34.79
C THR A 112 51.15 18.59 34.65
N VAL A 113 51.42 17.80 33.59
CA VAL A 113 50.91 16.42 33.47
C VAL A 113 52.07 15.44 33.27
N ASN A 114 52.14 14.42 34.13
CA ASN A 114 53.24 13.45 34.19
C ASN A 114 52.98 12.27 33.22
N TRP A 115 53.98 11.95 32.37
CA TRP A 115 53.90 11.08 31.19
C TRP A 115 53.17 9.74 31.35
N LYS A 116 53.19 9.14 32.54
CA LYS A 116 52.47 7.89 32.84
C LYS A 116 50.96 8.01 32.63
N HIS A 117 50.38 9.19 32.87
CA HIS A 117 48.96 9.45 32.63
C HIS A 117 48.63 9.54 31.14
N SER A 118 49.56 10.06 30.32
CA SER A 118 49.39 10.12 28.86
C SER A 118 49.27 8.73 28.23
N ILE A 119 50.03 7.74 28.74
CA ILE A 119 49.94 6.34 28.27
C ILE A 119 48.58 5.73 28.62
N LEU A 120 48.11 5.91 29.87
CA LEU A 120 46.78 5.43 30.28
C LEU A 120 45.65 6.13 29.51
N TYR A 121 45.78 7.42 29.23
CA TYR A 121 44.81 8.18 28.43
C TYR A 121 44.78 7.73 26.96
N LEU A 122 45.93 7.45 26.35
CA LEU A 122 46.02 6.88 25.00
C LEU A 122 45.46 5.45 24.93
N ALA A 123 45.71 4.62 25.95
CA ALA A 123 45.12 3.28 26.06
C ALA A 123 43.59 3.35 26.22
N PHE A 124 43.08 4.32 27.00
CA PHE A 124 41.65 4.57 27.13
C PHE A 124 41.03 5.07 25.82
N ILE A 125 41.67 6.00 25.11
CA ILE A 125 41.24 6.43 23.78
C ILE A 125 41.22 5.26 22.80
N TYR A 126 42.25 4.41 22.79
CA TYR A 126 42.29 3.22 21.94
C TYR A 126 41.17 2.23 22.28
N ALA A 127 40.90 1.98 23.57
CA ALA A 127 39.80 1.13 24.01
C ALA A 127 38.42 1.71 23.61
N VAL A 128 38.22 3.03 23.74
CA VAL A 128 37.00 3.71 23.29
C VAL A 128 36.85 3.67 21.77
N LEU A 129 37.92 3.93 21.01
CA LEU A 129 37.90 3.84 19.55
C LEU A 129 37.67 2.41 19.06
N TYR A 130 38.24 1.41 19.73
CA TYR A 130 37.99 -0.01 19.45
C TYR A 130 36.53 -0.40 19.77
N PHE A 131 36.00 0.04 20.92
CA PHE A 131 34.61 -0.18 21.30
C PHE A 131 33.64 0.49 20.31
N VAL A 132 33.92 1.74 19.91
CA VAL A 132 33.17 2.47 18.89
C VAL A 132 33.28 1.81 17.52
N HIS A 133 34.46 1.33 17.11
CA HIS A 133 34.61 0.63 15.83
C HIS A 133 33.90 -0.74 15.79
N THR A 134 33.75 -1.42 16.94
CA THR A 134 33.13 -2.75 17.03
C THR A 134 31.63 -2.74 17.37
N ASN A 135 31.13 -1.70 18.05
CA ASN A 135 29.72 -1.59 18.48
C ASN A 135 28.98 -0.39 17.84
N LEU A 136 29.72 0.45 17.11
CA LEU A 136 29.25 1.71 16.53
C LEU A 136 29.83 1.88 15.11
N LEU A 137 29.93 0.74 14.39
CA LEU A 137 29.75 0.75 12.94
C LEU A 137 28.39 1.40 12.67
N LEU A 138 28.42 2.70 12.36
CA LEU A 138 27.28 3.39 11.81
C LEU A 138 26.90 2.65 10.54
N ASP A 139 25.73 2.03 10.57
CA ASP A 139 25.15 1.37 9.42
C ASP A 139 25.21 2.32 8.21
N ASP A 140 25.73 1.80 7.10
CA ASP A 140 25.90 2.51 5.86
C ASP A 140 24.51 2.85 5.33
N ARG A 141 23.97 4.00 5.76
CA ARG A 141 22.62 4.50 5.43
C ARG A 141 22.53 4.87 3.96
N ARG A 142 22.64 3.85 3.11
CA ARG A 142 22.25 3.88 1.70
C ARG A 142 20.82 4.38 1.66
N ILE A 143 20.64 5.55 1.09
CA ILE A 143 19.32 6.06 0.75
C ILE A 143 18.69 5.00 -0.14
N HIS A 144 17.68 4.30 0.37
CA HIS A 144 17.05 3.20 -0.35
C HIS A 144 16.15 3.79 -1.45
N HIS A 145 16.77 4.14 -2.57
CA HIS A 145 16.06 4.48 -3.79
C HIS A 145 15.29 3.24 -4.24
N LYS A 146 13.97 3.27 -4.05
CA LYS A 146 13.03 2.26 -4.56
C LYS A 146 13.39 1.92 -6.01
N LYS A 147 13.77 0.67 -6.25
CA LYS A 147 13.98 0.15 -7.60
C LYS A 147 12.65 0.15 -8.33
N TRP A 148 12.63 0.72 -9.53
CA TRP A 148 11.44 0.66 -10.39
C TRP A 148 11.58 -0.50 -11.40
N PRO A 149 10.48 -1.17 -11.73
CA PRO A 149 10.46 -2.20 -12.76
C PRO A 149 10.53 -1.58 -14.16
N HIS A 150 10.76 -2.40 -15.18
CA HIS A 150 10.66 -1.93 -16.56
C HIS A 150 9.19 -1.63 -16.92
N LEU A 151 8.90 -0.36 -17.21
CA LEU A 151 7.57 0.14 -17.52
C LEU A 151 7.47 0.66 -18.98
N PRO A 152 6.25 0.71 -19.55
CA PRO A 152 4.99 0.24 -18.98
C PRO A 152 4.90 -1.30 -18.97
N LEU A 153 3.99 -1.84 -18.15
CA LEU A 153 3.58 -3.24 -18.21
C LEU A 153 3.09 -3.56 -19.61
N ARG A 154 3.50 -4.71 -20.16
CA ARG A 154 3.16 -5.07 -21.54
C ARG A 154 3.22 -6.57 -21.79
N PHE A 155 2.48 -6.99 -22.82
CA PHE A 155 2.58 -8.32 -23.39
C PHE A 155 3.98 -8.57 -23.99
N ARG A 156 4.38 -9.83 -23.99
CA ARG A 156 5.64 -10.32 -24.56
C ARG A 156 5.63 -10.27 -26.09
N HIS A 157 6.82 -10.45 -26.66
CA HIS A 157 7.00 -10.66 -28.11
C HIS A 157 6.26 -11.90 -28.64
N ASP A 158 6.04 -12.92 -27.79
CA ASP A 158 5.26 -14.13 -28.07
C ASP A 158 3.73 -13.94 -27.96
N GLY A 159 3.27 -12.74 -27.60
CA GLY A 159 1.85 -12.41 -27.49
C GLY A 159 1.21 -12.75 -26.15
N THR A 160 1.96 -13.23 -25.16
CA THR A 160 1.42 -13.60 -23.83
C THR A 160 1.66 -12.54 -22.74
N PHE A 161 0.78 -12.52 -21.74
CA PHE A 161 0.95 -11.85 -20.46
C PHE A 161 0.38 -12.74 -19.35
N LYS A 162 1.27 -13.37 -18.58
CA LYS A 162 0.93 -14.36 -17.56
C LYS A 162 0.84 -13.74 -16.17
N ILE A 163 -0.31 -13.85 -15.54
CA ILE A 163 -0.54 -13.48 -14.15
C ILE A 163 -0.38 -14.71 -13.21
N LEU A 164 0.14 -14.55 -11.99
CA LEU A 164 0.24 -15.63 -10.97
C LEU A 164 -0.47 -15.17 -9.69
N GLN A 165 -1.69 -15.60 -9.40
CA GLN A 165 -2.35 -15.30 -8.12
C GLN A 165 -1.89 -16.26 -6.99
N VAL A 166 -1.72 -15.72 -5.80
CA VAL A 166 -1.13 -16.27 -4.59
C VAL A 166 -2.15 -15.92 -3.49
N ALA A 167 -3.27 -16.62 -3.34
CA ALA A 167 -4.29 -16.18 -2.35
C ALA A 167 -4.09 -16.82 -0.98
N ASP A 168 -4.57 -16.18 0.06
CA ASP A 168 -4.48 -16.46 1.49
C ASP A 168 -3.06 -16.81 2.01
N MET A 169 -2.12 -15.84 2.03
CA MET A 169 -0.71 -16.07 2.42
C MET A 169 -0.35 -16.04 3.93
N HIS A 170 -0.91 -15.14 4.75
CA HIS A 170 -0.78 -15.15 6.23
C HIS A 170 0.66 -15.29 6.80
N PHE A 171 1.67 -14.60 6.27
CA PHE A 171 3.08 -14.84 6.65
C PHE A 171 3.49 -14.22 8.02
N GLY A 172 3.76 -15.01 9.05
CA GLY A 172 4.27 -14.44 10.31
C GLY A 172 5.72 -13.89 10.24
N ALA A 173 6.47 -14.01 11.33
CA ALA A 173 7.86 -13.57 11.38
C ALA A 173 8.87 -14.53 10.71
N GLY A 174 8.44 -15.45 9.84
CA GLY A 174 9.34 -16.38 9.13
C GLY A 174 9.56 -17.70 9.87
N LEU A 175 10.82 -17.97 10.23
CA LEU A 175 11.25 -19.22 10.86
C LEU A 175 10.57 -19.51 12.23
N ILE A 176 10.17 -18.48 12.97
CA ILE A 176 9.58 -18.65 14.31
C ILE A 176 8.08 -18.98 14.26
N THR A 177 7.43 -18.70 13.14
CA THR A 177 6.03 -19.01 12.89
C THR A 177 5.83 -20.48 12.56
N ARG A 178 4.75 -21.09 13.05
CA ARG A 178 4.44 -22.50 12.80
C ARG A 178 3.26 -22.64 11.85
N CYS A 179 3.38 -23.50 10.86
CA CYS A 179 2.30 -23.78 9.92
C CYS A 179 1.01 -24.21 10.62
N ARG A 180 -0.11 -23.83 10.02
CA ARG A 180 -1.46 -24.14 10.47
C ARG A 180 -2.11 -25.14 9.52
N ASP A 181 -2.95 -26.01 10.09
CA ASP A 181 -3.78 -26.99 9.37
C ASP A 181 -2.98 -27.88 8.39
N VAL A 182 -1.77 -28.28 8.79
CA VAL A 182 -0.88 -29.23 8.10
C VAL A 182 -0.99 -30.65 8.70
N LEU A 183 -0.40 -31.66 8.05
CA LEU A 183 -0.36 -33.02 8.59
C LEU A 183 0.49 -33.07 9.88
N PRO A 184 0.19 -33.97 10.84
CA PRO A 184 0.97 -34.13 12.07
C PRO A 184 2.46 -34.45 11.85
N SER A 185 2.79 -35.07 10.72
CA SER A 185 4.18 -35.34 10.29
C SER A 185 4.93 -34.09 9.83
N GLN A 186 4.24 -33.05 9.37
CA GLN A 186 4.82 -31.79 8.87
C GLN A 186 5.01 -30.76 9.99
N PHE A 187 4.11 -30.77 10.99
CA PHE A 187 4.07 -29.80 12.08
C PHE A 187 5.43 -29.54 12.82
N PRO A 188 6.31 -30.54 13.07
CA PRO A 188 7.55 -30.31 13.79
C PRO A 188 8.56 -29.37 13.10
N TYR A 189 8.54 -29.29 11.77
CA TYR A 189 9.50 -28.52 10.97
C TYR A 189 8.87 -27.48 10.03
N CYS A 190 7.56 -27.50 9.82
CA CYS A 190 6.88 -26.56 8.95
C CYS A 190 6.81 -25.15 9.58
N THR A 191 7.19 -24.14 8.80
CA THR A 191 7.20 -22.70 9.16
C THR A 191 6.79 -21.84 7.96
N ASP A 192 6.72 -20.51 8.10
CA ASP A 192 6.48 -19.62 6.95
C ASP A 192 7.53 -19.77 5.84
N LEU A 193 8.72 -20.32 6.15
CA LEU A 193 9.75 -20.59 5.14
C LEU A 193 9.28 -21.61 4.09
N ASN A 194 8.27 -22.43 4.40
CA ASN A 194 7.55 -23.23 3.41
C ASN A 194 6.83 -22.32 2.40
N THR A 195 6.13 -21.29 2.87
CA THR A 195 5.50 -20.25 2.05
C THR A 195 6.55 -19.47 1.22
N THR A 196 7.68 -19.06 1.83
CA THR A 196 8.79 -18.39 1.11
C THR A 196 9.32 -19.27 -0.01
N ARG A 197 9.52 -20.57 0.27
CA ARG A 197 10.00 -21.54 -0.71
C ARG A 197 9.00 -21.72 -1.83
N PHE A 198 7.72 -21.95 -1.53
CA PHE A 198 6.68 -22.13 -2.53
C PHE A 198 6.58 -20.90 -3.45
N LEU A 199 6.69 -19.67 -2.91
CA LEU A 199 6.68 -18.44 -3.73
C LEU A 199 7.90 -18.34 -4.65
N LYS A 200 9.12 -18.57 -4.13
CA LYS A 200 10.33 -18.60 -4.97
C LYS A 200 10.23 -19.70 -6.05
N THR A 201 9.66 -20.85 -5.73
CA THR A 201 9.43 -21.94 -6.67
C THR A 201 8.37 -21.62 -7.74
N MET A 202 7.25 -20.96 -7.39
CA MET A 202 6.22 -20.57 -8.36
C MET A 202 6.68 -19.46 -9.31
N ILE A 203 7.41 -18.46 -8.81
CA ILE A 203 8.04 -17.41 -9.64
C ILE A 203 8.98 -18.04 -10.67
N GLN A 204 9.80 -19.02 -10.26
CA GLN A 204 10.73 -19.73 -11.15
C GLN A 204 10.00 -20.65 -12.14
N LEU A 205 9.03 -21.44 -11.69
CA LEU A 205 8.34 -22.47 -12.49
C LEU A 205 7.53 -21.87 -13.64
N GLU A 206 6.74 -20.83 -13.36
CA GLU A 206 5.81 -20.29 -14.35
C GLU A 206 6.48 -19.29 -15.31
N ASN A 207 7.72 -18.87 -15.05
CA ASN A 207 8.39 -17.66 -15.60
C ASN A 207 7.38 -16.60 -16.08
N PRO A 208 6.61 -15.98 -15.18
CA PRO A 208 5.40 -15.21 -15.49
C PRO A 208 5.61 -13.69 -15.74
N ASP A 209 4.53 -12.87 -15.78
CA ASP A 209 4.50 -11.40 -16.05
C ASP A 209 3.83 -10.50 -14.97
N PHE A 210 2.75 -10.90 -14.29
CA PHE A 210 2.13 -10.06 -13.22
C PHE A 210 1.46 -10.90 -12.07
N VAL A 211 2.04 -11.08 -10.86
CA VAL A 211 1.50 -11.84 -9.71
C VAL A 211 0.05 -11.38 -9.34
N ALA A 212 -0.49 -11.87 -8.25
CA ALA A 212 -1.57 -11.30 -7.49
C ALA A 212 -1.62 -11.99 -6.12
N PHE A 213 -2.12 -11.38 -5.06
CA PHE A 213 -2.80 -12.12 -3.99
C PHE A 213 -4.31 -11.77 -4.11
N THR A 214 -5.02 -11.59 -2.99
CA THR A 214 -6.31 -10.86 -2.77
C THR A 214 -6.78 -11.14 -1.32
N ASP A 215 -6.26 -10.42 -0.31
CA ASP A 215 -5.59 -11.04 0.88
C ASP A 215 -5.24 -9.88 1.95
N GLN A 216 -5.11 -9.75 3.31
CA GLN A 216 -5.64 -10.24 4.64
C GLN A 216 -4.69 -10.26 5.92
N LEU A 217 -3.81 -9.27 6.15
CA LEU A 217 -2.76 -9.28 7.24
C LEU A 217 -3.21 -9.39 8.74
N ARG A 218 -3.55 -10.57 9.29
CA ARG A 218 -3.86 -10.70 10.76
C ARG A 218 -2.71 -10.13 11.58
N THR A 219 -2.96 -9.52 12.72
CA THR A 219 -1.94 -9.03 13.65
C THR A 219 -2.51 -8.96 15.08
N GLY A 220 -1.74 -8.45 16.06
CA GLY A 220 -2.22 -7.96 17.38
C GLY A 220 -3.29 -8.76 18.15
N ALA A 221 -2.84 -9.55 19.15
CA ALA A 221 -3.59 -9.95 20.36
C ALA A 221 -5.12 -10.22 20.25
N ASP A 222 -5.50 -11.50 20.18
CA ASP A 222 -6.24 -12.07 21.32
C ASP A 222 -6.23 -13.60 21.32
N ALA A 223 -6.27 -14.20 22.52
CA ALA A 223 -6.18 -15.64 22.75
C ALA A 223 -7.34 -16.16 23.62
N LEU A 224 -8.57 -15.99 23.14
CA LEU A 224 -9.76 -16.59 23.77
C LEU A 224 -9.96 -18.02 23.29
N ILE A 225 -9.77 -18.96 24.23
CA ILE A 225 -10.02 -20.39 24.06
C ILE A 225 -11.52 -20.61 23.81
N PRO A 226 -11.93 -21.28 22.72
CA PRO A 226 -13.31 -21.70 22.53
C PRO A 226 -13.67 -22.83 23.49
N LEU A 227 -14.20 -22.51 24.67
CA LEU A 227 -15.08 -23.43 25.37
C LEU A 227 -16.31 -23.65 24.48
N GLY A 228 -16.72 -24.91 24.31
CA GLY A 228 -17.52 -25.34 23.16
C GLY A 228 -18.84 -24.59 22.98
N GLY A 229 -19.00 -23.95 21.83
CA GLY A 229 -20.24 -23.41 21.31
C GLY A 229 -20.49 -23.92 19.88
N VAL A 230 -21.73 -24.28 19.57
CA VAL A 230 -22.11 -24.82 18.25
C VAL A 230 -22.17 -23.68 17.24
N TRP A 231 -21.47 -23.84 16.11
CA TRP A 231 -21.67 -22.97 14.95
C TRP A 231 -22.99 -23.33 14.26
N MET A 232 -23.96 -22.43 14.31
CA MET A 232 -25.06 -22.40 13.34
C MET A 232 -24.88 -21.15 12.47
N GLY A 233 -24.69 -21.35 11.17
CA GLY A 233 -24.68 -20.27 10.19
C GLY A 233 -26.09 -20.04 9.66
N GLU A 234 -26.65 -18.86 9.92
CA GLU A 234 -27.98 -18.48 9.44
C GLU A 234 -27.93 -17.17 8.65
N CYS A 235 -27.80 -17.28 7.32
CA CYS A 235 -28.29 -16.23 6.42
C CYS A 235 -29.83 -16.34 6.32
N GLY A 236 -30.51 -16.13 7.45
CA GLY A 236 -31.97 -16.27 7.59
C GLY A 236 -32.68 -14.93 7.61
N ILE A 237 -33.52 -14.66 6.61
CA ILE A 237 -34.43 -13.50 6.62
C ILE A 237 -35.60 -13.83 7.56
N PHE A 238 -35.79 -13.03 8.62
CA PHE A 238 -36.99 -13.09 9.45
C PHE A 238 -37.85 -11.83 9.32
N MET A 239 -39.11 -12.02 8.94
CA MET A 239 -40.16 -11.03 9.10
C MET A 239 -40.53 -10.91 10.59
N GLY A 240 -40.75 -9.69 11.07
CA GLY A 240 -40.84 -9.41 12.51
C GLY A 240 -42.20 -9.67 13.16
N MET A 241 -42.20 -9.60 14.49
CA MET A 241 -43.39 -9.40 15.33
C MET A 241 -43.04 -8.44 16.48
N GLU A 242 -43.98 -7.58 16.84
CA GLU A 242 -43.84 -6.67 17.99
C GLU A 242 -44.16 -7.39 19.32
N SER A 243 -43.47 -7.01 20.39
CA SER A 243 -43.98 -7.11 21.77
C SER A 243 -43.30 -6.05 22.64
N THR A 244 -43.93 -5.63 23.75
CA THR A 244 -43.65 -4.32 24.37
C THR A 244 -43.60 -4.33 25.90
N PHE A 245 -42.77 -3.41 26.44
CA PHE A 245 -42.69 -2.98 27.85
C PHE A 245 -42.21 -4.01 28.92
N PRO A 246 -41.85 -3.57 30.15
CA PRO A 246 -41.66 -2.20 30.65
C PRO A 246 -40.24 -1.88 31.18
N ARG A 247 -40.02 -0.62 31.58
CA ARG A 247 -38.81 -0.14 32.29
C ARG A 247 -38.83 -0.50 33.78
N LEU A 248 -37.65 -0.63 34.38
CA LEU A 248 -37.40 -0.23 35.78
C LEU A 248 -36.10 0.58 35.86
N VAL A 249 -35.99 1.48 36.84
CA VAL A 249 -35.01 2.57 36.90
C VAL A 249 -34.57 2.81 38.34
N SER A 250 -33.30 3.20 38.55
CA SER A 250 -32.75 4.12 39.59
C SER A 250 -31.27 3.76 39.92
N PRO A 251 -30.46 4.60 40.62
CA PRO A 251 -29.52 5.41 39.84
C PRO A 251 -28.09 5.63 40.43
N GLY A 252 -27.17 6.02 39.55
CA GLY A 252 -26.17 7.05 39.86
C GLY A 252 -24.76 6.62 40.23
N ILE A 253 -23.78 7.12 39.47
CA ILE A 253 -22.70 8.02 39.90
C ILE A 253 -22.22 8.78 38.65
N LEU A 254 -21.68 9.99 38.80
CA LEU A 254 -21.55 10.97 37.72
C LEU A 254 -20.18 11.66 37.71
N PHE A 255 -19.52 11.68 36.55
CA PHE A 255 -18.39 12.55 36.24
C PHE A 255 -18.52 13.11 34.80
N PRO A 256 -17.94 14.30 34.49
CA PRO A 256 -18.49 15.19 33.47
C PRO A 256 -18.00 14.93 32.04
N VAL A 257 -18.87 15.29 31.09
CA VAL A 257 -18.57 15.37 29.65
C VAL A 257 -18.10 16.78 29.30
N MET A 258 -17.10 16.88 28.43
CA MET A 258 -16.98 18.01 27.50
C MET A 258 -16.86 17.49 26.06
N ARG A 259 -17.74 17.98 25.17
CA ARG A 259 -17.59 17.90 23.71
C ARG A 259 -17.14 19.26 23.20
N ALA A 260 -16.09 19.28 22.38
CA ALA A 260 -15.89 20.23 21.28
C ALA A 260 -14.94 19.57 20.26
N ALA A 261 -14.94 20.03 19.00
CA ALA A 261 -14.24 19.37 17.90
C ALA A 261 -13.67 20.39 16.89
N VAL A 262 -13.15 19.86 15.77
CA VAL A 262 -12.85 20.53 14.48
C VAL A 262 -11.41 21.04 14.26
N SER A 263 -10.83 20.60 13.13
CA SER A 263 -9.64 21.12 12.40
C SER A 263 -8.25 20.92 13.05
N GLY A 264 -7.19 20.60 12.30
CA GLY A 264 -7.09 20.40 10.83
C GLY A 264 -5.74 19.81 10.37
N LYS A 265 -5.62 19.57 9.05
CA LYS A 265 -4.48 18.90 8.38
C LYS A 265 -3.13 19.61 8.57
N LEU A 266 -2.04 18.85 8.45
CA LEU A 266 -0.75 19.36 7.99
C LEU A 266 -0.05 18.35 7.08
N GLU A 267 0.01 18.64 5.78
CA GLU A 267 0.66 17.83 4.74
C GLU A 267 2.10 18.28 4.52
N LEU A 268 3.03 17.34 4.30
CA LEU A 268 4.43 17.60 4.02
C LEU A 268 4.80 17.09 2.61
N CYS A 269 4.86 18.01 1.65
CA CYS A 269 5.29 17.72 0.28
C CYS A 269 6.81 17.90 0.13
N PHE A 270 7.46 17.01 -0.61
CA PHE A 270 8.82 17.20 -1.12
C PHE A 270 8.80 17.32 -2.66
N TYR A 271 9.76 18.06 -3.20
CA TYR A 271 10.03 18.20 -4.64
C TYR A 271 11.56 18.09 -4.87
N GLU A 272 11.94 17.71 -6.09
CA GLU A 272 13.24 17.12 -6.44
C GLU A 272 14.17 18.07 -7.23
N VAL A 273 15.17 17.51 -7.95
CA VAL A 273 16.14 18.13 -8.89
C VAL A 273 17.40 18.69 -8.16
N GLU A 274 18.65 18.44 -8.58
CA GLU A 274 19.16 18.19 -9.95
C GLU A 274 20.16 17.01 -10.11
N GLN A 275 20.71 16.86 -11.33
CA GLN A 275 21.35 15.69 -11.93
C GLN A 275 22.83 15.48 -11.57
N GLU A 276 23.30 14.22 -11.68
CA GLU A 276 24.62 13.97 -12.29
C GLU A 276 24.60 12.69 -13.17
N ARG A 277 25.55 12.56 -14.11
CA ARG A 277 25.51 11.53 -15.17
C ARG A 277 26.61 10.48 -14.99
N VAL A 278 26.25 9.20 -15.05
CA VAL A 278 27.22 8.10 -15.26
C VAL A 278 26.80 7.27 -16.47
N LYS A 279 27.71 7.11 -17.44
CA LYS A 279 27.58 6.12 -18.53
C LYS A 279 28.18 4.80 -18.06
N LEU A 280 27.44 3.70 -18.17
CA LEU A 280 28.00 2.35 -18.26
C LEU A 280 27.37 1.60 -19.45
N SER A 281 28.16 0.72 -20.05
CA SER A 281 27.89 0.11 -21.36
C SER A 281 27.55 -1.38 -21.23
N GLY A 282 26.41 -1.74 -21.82
CA GLY A 282 25.96 -3.07 -22.26
C GLY A 282 26.60 -4.36 -21.71
N TYR A 283 25.75 -5.28 -21.26
CA TYR A 283 25.44 -6.48 -22.04
C TYR A 283 24.01 -6.94 -21.72
N GLY A 284 23.35 -7.64 -22.64
CA GLY A 284 21.91 -7.95 -22.53
C GLY A 284 21.62 -9.34 -21.96
N GLN A 285 20.58 -9.42 -21.13
CA GLN A 285 19.83 -10.65 -20.88
C GLN A 285 18.34 -10.34 -20.67
N VAL A 286 17.48 -11.31 -20.96
CA VAL A 286 16.01 -11.13 -21.03
C VAL A 286 15.33 -11.92 -19.92
N LYS A 287 14.40 -11.26 -19.22
CA LYS A 287 13.22 -11.73 -18.44
C LYS A 287 13.02 -10.79 -17.23
N VAL A 288 11.87 -10.20 -16.88
CA VAL A 288 10.42 -10.50 -17.03
C VAL A 288 9.87 -11.43 -15.92
N THR A 289 8.82 -11.11 -15.15
CA THR A 289 8.22 -9.85 -14.56
C THR A 289 7.01 -10.30 -13.66
N LEU A 290 6.59 -9.70 -12.51
CA LEU A 290 5.49 -10.29 -11.67
C LEU A 290 4.94 -9.43 -10.47
N ALA A 291 3.66 -9.02 -10.46
CA ALA A 291 2.95 -8.21 -9.44
C ALA A 291 1.82 -8.66 -8.42
N LEU A 292 2.12 -8.80 -7.13
CA LEU A 292 1.24 -9.25 -5.99
C LEU A 292 -0.01 -8.38 -5.68
N ILE A 293 -0.91 -8.81 -4.76
CA ILE A 293 -2.19 -8.17 -4.32
C ILE A 293 -2.67 -8.52 -2.82
N GLY A 294 -1.92 -8.41 -1.68
CA GLY A 294 -2.44 -8.65 -0.27
C GLY A 294 -1.79 -9.73 0.69
N ASP A 295 -2.41 -10.11 1.87
CA ASP A 295 -2.07 -11.08 3.04
C ASP A 295 -0.57 -11.37 3.24
N ASN A 296 0.24 -10.38 2.98
CA ASN A 296 1.64 -10.49 3.23
C ASN A 296 2.01 -10.89 4.66
N ILE A 297 1.19 -10.77 5.72
CA ILE A 297 1.60 -11.19 7.07
C ILE A 297 0.52 -11.83 7.98
N PHE A 298 0.92 -12.48 9.09
CA PHE A 298 0.04 -12.93 10.19
C PHE A 298 0.71 -12.76 11.57
N GLY A 299 0.11 -11.95 12.44
CA GLY A 299 0.84 -11.26 13.50
C GLY A 299 0.41 -11.38 14.96
N PRO A 300 -0.43 -12.36 15.36
CA PRO A 300 -0.13 -13.12 16.57
C PRO A 300 1.28 -13.76 16.52
N SER A 301 1.91 -13.84 15.34
CA SER A 301 3.26 -14.35 15.09
C SER A 301 4.25 -13.28 14.57
N THR A 302 3.92 -11.99 14.69
CA THR A 302 4.71 -10.86 14.17
C THR A 302 4.84 -9.78 15.24
N SER A 303 6.08 -9.41 15.56
CA SER A 303 6.41 -8.28 16.43
C SER A 303 6.53 -6.94 15.68
N ASP A 304 6.80 -6.98 14.38
CA ASP A 304 6.98 -5.81 13.50
C ASP A 304 6.37 -6.10 12.12
N ALA A 305 5.36 -5.31 11.74
CA ALA A 305 4.67 -5.45 10.46
C ALA A 305 5.62 -5.21 9.27
N ALA A 306 6.44 -4.15 9.31
CA ALA A 306 7.36 -3.83 8.23
C ALA A 306 8.43 -4.93 8.05
N GLU A 307 8.97 -5.48 9.15
CA GLU A 307 9.91 -6.60 9.08
C GLU A 307 9.29 -7.85 8.45
N SER A 308 8.01 -8.13 8.78
CA SER A 308 7.31 -9.31 8.26
C SER A 308 6.90 -9.11 6.78
N LEU A 309 6.46 -7.91 6.40
CA LEU A 309 6.23 -7.53 5.00
C LEU A 309 7.51 -7.70 4.16
N LEU A 310 8.66 -7.23 4.67
CA LEU A 310 9.96 -7.39 3.99
C LEU A 310 10.34 -8.87 3.77
N LYS A 311 9.98 -9.78 4.69
CA LYS A 311 10.21 -11.24 4.52
C LYS A 311 9.23 -11.87 3.52
N ALA A 312 7.96 -11.47 3.58
CA ALA A 312 6.87 -11.96 2.76
C ALA A 312 7.02 -11.55 1.28
N PHE A 313 7.35 -10.29 1.04
CA PHE A 313 7.66 -9.74 -0.28
C PHE A 313 9.09 -10.05 -0.73
N GLY A 314 9.98 -10.51 0.16
CA GLY A 314 11.37 -10.87 -0.17
C GLY A 314 11.51 -11.68 -1.47
N PRO A 315 10.77 -12.80 -1.64
CA PRO A 315 10.72 -13.55 -2.90
C PRO A 315 10.46 -12.74 -4.17
N VAL A 316 9.55 -11.75 -4.13
CA VAL A 316 9.19 -10.96 -5.32
C VAL A 316 10.21 -9.82 -5.55
N THR A 317 10.63 -9.14 -4.47
CA THR A 317 11.58 -8.01 -4.54
C THR A 317 12.98 -8.46 -4.95
N GLU A 318 13.43 -9.62 -4.45
CA GLU A 318 14.66 -10.29 -4.90
C GLU A 318 14.63 -10.65 -6.39
N SER A 319 13.46 -10.98 -6.93
CA SER A 319 13.31 -11.46 -8.32
C SER A 319 13.26 -10.37 -9.39
N GLY A 320 13.32 -9.08 -9.02
CA GLY A 320 13.50 -7.96 -9.96
C GLY A 320 12.23 -7.54 -10.72
N VAL A 321 11.07 -7.68 -10.07
CA VAL A 321 9.85 -8.15 -10.76
C VAL A 321 8.67 -7.27 -10.24
N PRO A 322 7.98 -6.47 -11.10
CA PRO A 322 7.08 -5.35 -10.71
C PRO A 322 5.91 -5.78 -9.82
N TRP A 323 5.53 -5.15 -8.68
CA TRP A 323 4.45 -5.75 -7.84
C TRP A 323 3.44 -4.91 -7.03
N VAL A 324 2.22 -5.42 -6.73
CA VAL A 324 1.15 -4.59 -6.10
C VAL A 324 0.52 -5.12 -4.77
N ALA A 325 -0.54 -4.48 -4.26
CA ALA A 325 -1.34 -4.92 -3.11
C ALA A 325 -2.78 -4.35 -3.18
N VAL A 326 -3.82 -5.18 -3.03
CA VAL A 326 -5.05 -4.72 -2.33
C VAL A 326 -4.96 -5.24 -0.90
N LEU A 327 -5.68 -4.58 -0.01
CA LEU A 327 -5.71 -4.96 1.39
C LEU A 327 -6.93 -5.84 1.66
N GLY A 328 -6.75 -6.87 2.46
CA GLY A 328 -7.80 -7.77 2.90
C GLY A 328 -8.27 -7.44 4.30
N ASN A 329 -9.12 -8.27 4.88
CA ASN A 329 -9.92 -7.78 5.99
C ASN A 329 -9.07 -7.59 7.25
N HIS A 330 -8.31 -8.60 7.61
CA HIS A 330 -7.47 -8.62 8.79
C HIS A 330 -6.30 -7.60 8.77
N ASP A 331 -5.99 -6.95 7.64
CA ASP A 331 -4.75 -6.17 7.40
C ASP A 331 -4.32 -5.22 8.52
N GLN A 332 -5.29 -4.56 9.15
CA GLN A 332 -5.08 -3.41 10.04
C GLN A 332 -4.93 -3.76 11.53
N GLU A 333 -4.80 -5.04 11.88
CA GLU A 333 -4.80 -5.52 13.27
C GLU A 333 -3.45 -5.27 14.00
N SER A 334 -2.63 -4.30 13.57
CA SER A 334 -1.18 -4.24 13.81
C SER A 334 -0.62 -2.97 14.47
N THR A 335 0.72 -2.92 14.57
CA THR A 335 1.57 -1.74 14.74
C THR A 335 1.47 -0.73 13.58
N MET A 336 0.68 -1.02 12.54
CA MET A 336 0.44 -0.17 11.37
C MET A 336 -1.03 -0.25 10.96
N THR A 337 -1.62 0.89 10.61
CA THR A 337 -2.99 1.00 10.10
C THR A 337 -3.09 0.65 8.62
N ARG A 338 -4.32 0.40 8.13
CA ARG A 338 -4.63 0.11 6.72
C ARG A 338 -3.97 1.10 5.74
N GLY A 339 -4.01 2.40 6.04
CA GLY A 339 -3.40 3.43 5.21
C GLY A 339 -1.87 3.43 5.24
N GLU A 340 -1.27 3.22 6.41
CA GLU A 340 0.20 3.12 6.56
C GLU A 340 0.76 1.88 5.86
N LEU A 341 0.02 0.77 5.87
CA LEU A 341 0.35 -0.46 5.17
C LEU A 341 0.32 -0.25 3.65
N MET A 342 -0.76 0.34 3.12
CA MET A 342 -0.84 0.68 1.69
C MET A 342 0.30 1.61 1.26
N TYR A 343 0.61 2.60 2.09
CA TYR A 343 1.70 3.54 1.84
C TYR A 343 3.06 2.85 1.86
N PHE A 344 3.37 2.05 2.87
CA PHE A 344 4.62 1.28 2.95
C PHE A 344 4.78 0.35 1.75
N ILE A 345 3.73 -0.40 1.41
CA ILE A 345 3.72 -1.31 0.25
C ILE A 345 3.95 -0.56 -1.07
N SER A 346 3.37 0.64 -1.26
CA SER A 346 3.62 1.45 -2.46
C SER A 346 5.05 1.98 -2.58
N LEU A 347 5.82 1.99 -1.49
CA LEU A 347 7.23 2.42 -1.47
C LEU A 347 8.24 1.28 -1.67
N MET A 348 7.84 0.00 -1.61
CA MET A 348 8.77 -1.12 -1.68
C MET A 348 9.39 -1.34 -3.05
N ASP A 349 10.59 -1.94 -3.08
CA ASP A 349 11.31 -2.30 -4.32
C ASP A 349 10.43 -3.01 -5.34
N TYR A 350 10.46 -2.54 -6.58
CA TYR A 350 9.64 -2.97 -7.71
C TYR A 350 8.12 -2.74 -7.58
N SER A 351 7.64 -2.18 -6.48
CA SER A 351 6.20 -2.02 -6.26
C SER A 351 5.54 -1.05 -7.28
N LEU A 352 4.43 -1.47 -7.87
CA LEU A 352 3.46 -0.67 -8.63
C LEU A 352 2.14 -0.49 -7.86
N ALA A 353 2.07 -0.94 -6.60
CA ALA A 353 0.93 -0.62 -5.74
C ALA A 353 0.81 0.89 -5.56
N GLN A 354 -0.42 1.40 -5.45
CA GLN A 354 -0.68 2.81 -5.24
C GLN A 354 -1.59 3.01 -4.03
N THR A 355 -1.53 4.18 -3.41
CA THR A 355 -2.62 4.68 -2.56
C THR A 355 -3.81 5.07 -3.44
N ASN A 356 -4.94 5.43 -2.84
CA ASN A 356 -6.08 6.01 -3.57
C ASN A 356 -5.66 7.23 -4.43
N PRO A 357 -6.37 7.55 -5.53
CA PRO A 357 -6.04 8.70 -6.36
C PRO A 357 -6.15 9.99 -5.54
N PRO A 358 -5.12 10.85 -5.49
CA PRO A 358 -5.06 11.98 -4.56
C PRO A 358 -6.06 13.12 -4.85
N SER A 359 -6.77 13.03 -5.98
CA SER A 359 -7.83 13.95 -6.40
C SER A 359 -9.25 13.46 -6.12
N GLU A 360 -9.43 12.25 -5.56
CA GLU A 360 -10.76 11.66 -5.34
C GLU A 360 -11.01 11.31 -3.87
N ASP A 361 -12.26 11.56 -3.43
CA ASP A 361 -12.77 11.13 -2.13
C ASP A 361 -13.43 9.75 -2.31
N ILE A 362 -12.72 8.70 -1.86
CA ILE A 362 -13.01 7.31 -2.15
C ILE A 362 -12.69 6.43 -0.93
N ASP A 363 -13.62 5.54 -0.58
CA ASP A 363 -13.55 4.68 0.59
C ASP A 363 -12.43 3.63 0.49
N GLY A 364 -11.89 3.23 1.65
CA GLY A 364 -10.80 2.25 1.77
C GLY A 364 -9.42 2.82 1.42
N PHE A 365 -8.44 1.94 1.22
CA PHE A 365 -7.06 2.29 0.85
C PHE A 365 -6.52 1.27 -0.17
N GLY A 366 -5.98 1.76 -1.28
CA GLY A 366 -5.45 0.90 -2.34
C GLY A 366 -6.42 0.67 -3.49
N ASN A 367 -7.29 1.64 -3.77
CA ASN A 367 -8.07 1.67 -5.00
C ASN A 367 -7.23 2.30 -6.12
N TYR A 368 -6.88 1.53 -7.16
CA TYR A 368 -6.14 2.01 -8.32
C TYR A 368 -6.32 1.07 -9.52
N ASP A 369 -5.83 1.49 -10.67
CA ASP A 369 -5.82 0.70 -11.91
C ASP A 369 -4.42 0.69 -12.54
N LEU A 370 -4.17 -0.31 -13.39
CA LEU A 370 -2.95 -0.42 -14.20
C LEU A 370 -3.30 -0.88 -15.62
N SER A 371 -2.86 -0.11 -16.60
CA SER A 371 -2.91 -0.45 -18.03
C SER A 371 -1.76 -1.38 -18.45
N VAL A 372 -2.07 -2.43 -19.21
CA VAL A 372 -1.11 -3.37 -19.80
C VAL A 372 -1.11 -3.22 -21.32
N TYR A 373 0.06 -2.85 -21.85
CA TYR A 373 0.23 -2.40 -23.22
C TYR A 373 0.52 -3.55 -24.19
N GLY A 374 0.21 -3.33 -25.48
CA GLY A 374 0.46 -4.33 -26.52
C GLY A 374 1.93 -4.78 -26.66
N ALA A 375 2.11 -5.90 -27.36
CA ALA A 375 3.43 -6.51 -27.58
C ALA A 375 4.39 -5.56 -28.34
N PRO A 376 5.70 -5.52 -27.99
CA PRO A 376 6.70 -4.73 -28.70
C PRO A 376 6.67 -4.94 -30.23
N GLY A 377 6.70 -3.85 -30.98
CA GLY A 377 6.68 -3.87 -32.45
C GLY A 377 5.30 -4.06 -33.09
N SER A 378 4.23 -4.32 -32.32
CA SER A 378 2.84 -4.23 -32.81
C SER A 378 2.37 -2.78 -32.87
N ARG A 379 1.33 -2.46 -33.66
CA ARG A 379 0.71 -1.12 -33.62
C ARG A 379 0.14 -0.74 -32.25
N LEU A 380 -0.15 -1.74 -31.40
CA LEU A 380 -0.70 -1.57 -30.05
C LEU A 380 0.39 -1.47 -28.97
N ALA A 381 1.68 -1.44 -29.34
CA ALA A 381 2.80 -1.37 -28.37
C ALA A 381 2.74 -0.15 -27.44
N ASN A 382 2.03 0.91 -27.84
CA ASN A 382 1.83 2.15 -27.08
C ASN A 382 0.34 2.38 -26.71
N SER A 383 -0.50 1.34 -26.73
CA SER A 383 -1.92 1.39 -26.33
C SER A 383 -2.21 0.31 -25.28
N SER A 384 -3.10 0.61 -24.32
CA SER A 384 -3.56 -0.40 -23.35
C SER A 384 -4.53 -1.38 -24.01
N VAL A 385 -4.24 -2.68 -23.86
CA VAL A 385 -5.04 -3.78 -24.44
C VAL A 385 -5.65 -4.70 -23.37
N LEU A 386 -5.25 -4.54 -22.11
CA LEU A 386 -5.76 -5.24 -20.93
C LEU A 386 -5.63 -4.29 -19.73
N ASN A 387 -6.71 -4.11 -18.97
CA ASN A 387 -6.70 -3.28 -17.77
C ASN A 387 -6.78 -4.16 -16.51
N LEU A 388 -6.08 -3.76 -15.46
CA LEU A 388 -6.12 -4.43 -14.16
C LEU A 388 -6.67 -3.45 -13.13
N LEU A 389 -7.70 -3.85 -12.38
CA LEU A 389 -8.48 -2.98 -11.49
C LEU A 389 -8.39 -3.52 -10.05
N PHE A 390 -7.94 -2.68 -9.13
CA PHE A 390 -7.61 -3.06 -7.75
C PHE A 390 -8.53 -2.28 -6.81
N LEU A 391 -9.27 -2.97 -5.94
CA LEU A 391 -10.24 -2.35 -5.03
C LEU A 391 -10.06 -2.82 -3.58
N ASP A 392 -10.20 -1.90 -2.64
CA ASP A 392 -10.26 -2.23 -1.22
C ASP A 392 -11.67 -2.74 -0.83
N SER A 393 -11.78 -4.03 -0.49
CA SER A 393 -13.04 -4.60 0.02
C SER A 393 -13.31 -4.28 1.51
N GLY A 394 -12.40 -3.60 2.21
CA GLY A 394 -12.52 -3.24 3.62
C GLY A 394 -12.13 -4.37 4.59
N ASP A 395 -12.51 -4.20 5.87
CA ASP A 395 -12.29 -5.18 6.94
C ASP A 395 -13.60 -5.78 7.47
N ARG A 396 -14.12 -5.20 8.55
CA ARG A 396 -15.30 -5.64 9.27
C ARG A 396 -15.98 -4.42 9.83
N GLU A 397 -17.30 -4.42 9.75
CA GLU A 397 -18.13 -3.31 10.14
C GLU A 397 -19.29 -3.80 11.02
N THR A 398 -20.08 -2.87 11.54
CA THR A 398 -21.27 -3.18 12.33
C THR A 398 -22.46 -2.47 11.73
N VAL A 399 -23.34 -3.23 11.09
CA VAL A 399 -24.52 -2.74 10.36
C VAL A 399 -25.75 -3.05 11.20
N GLN A 400 -26.48 -2.01 11.61
CA GLN A 400 -27.65 -2.12 12.50
C GLN A 400 -27.39 -2.88 13.82
N GLY A 401 -26.14 -2.87 14.32
CA GLY A 401 -25.71 -3.58 15.53
C GLY A 401 -25.19 -5.01 15.27
N VAL A 402 -25.30 -5.54 14.07
CA VAL A 402 -24.79 -6.86 13.67
C VAL A 402 -23.40 -6.71 13.05
N ARG A 403 -22.41 -7.51 13.51
CA ARG A 403 -21.08 -7.54 12.91
C ARG A 403 -21.12 -8.22 11.55
N THR A 404 -20.42 -7.64 10.57
CA THR A 404 -20.31 -8.13 9.19
C THR A 404 -18.89 -7.88 8.66
N TYR A 405 -18.54 -8.54 7.56
CA TYR A 405 -17.39 -8.15 6.75
C TYR A 405 -17.61 -6.81 6.02
N GLY A 406 -16.52 -6.16 5.65
CA GLY A 406 -16.49 -4.96 4.81
C GLY A 406 -17.03 -5.24 3.40
N TRP A 407 -17.29 -4.17 2.65
CA TRP A 407 -17.72 -4.26 1.26
C TRP A 407 -17.28 -3.03 0.46
N ILE A 408 -17.14 -3.20 -0.86
CA ILE A 408 -16.84 -2.12 -1.81
C ILE A 408 -17.99 -1.10 -1.81
N LYS A 409 -17.71 0.15 -1.46
CA LYS A 409 -18.68 1.24 -1.28
C LYS A 409 -19.04 1.91 -2.61
N GLU A 410 -20.13 2.69 -2.61
CA GLU A 410 -20.60 3.37 -3.81
C GLU A 410 -19.62 4.43 -4.34
N SER A 411 -18.76 5.03 -3.49
CA SER A 411 -17.68 5.92 -3.94
C SER A 411 -16.69 5.20 -4.87
N GLN A 412 -16.30 3.98 -4.50
CA GLN A 412 -15.43 3.09 -5.27
C GLN A 412 -16.13 2.59 -6.54
N LEU A 413 -17.43 2.27 -6.48
CA LEU A 413 -18.20 1.90 -7.68
C LEU A 413 -18.37 3.08 -8.66
N LEU A 414 -18.51 4.31 -8.16
CA LEU A 414 -18.54 5.52 -8.98
C LEU A 414 -17.17 5.80 -9.63
N TRP A 415 -16.07 5.60 -8.90
CA TRP A 415 -14.71 5.67 -9.46
C TRP A 415 -14.47 4.60 -10.53
N LEU A 416 -14.85 3.34 -10.26
CA LEU A 416 -14.71 2.23 -11.21
C LEU A 416 -15.43 2.51 -12.54
N ARG A 417 -16.63 3.09 -12.48
CA ARG A 417 -17.38 3.55 -13.66
C ARG A 417 -16.64 4.67 -14.41
N ARG A 418 -15.97 5.61 -13.72
CA ARG A 418 -15.11 6.64 -14.35
C ARG A 418 -13.89 6.04 -15.05
N VAL A 419 -13.17 5.14 -14.38
CA VAL A 419 -11.95 4.50 -14.91
C VAL A 419 -12.26 3.67 -16.16
N SER A 420 -13.36 2.91 -16.15
CA SER A 420 -13.82 2.18 -17.34
C SER A 420 -14.12 3.12 -18.52
N GLN A 421 -14.81 4.23 -18.27
CA GLN A 421 -15.13 5.22 -19.30
C GLN A 421 -13.88 5.96 -19.83
N GLY A 422 -12.91 6.27 -18.97
CA GLY A 422 -11.64 6.88 -19.37
C GLY A 422 -10.85 6.00 -20.35
N HIS A 423 -10.67 4.72 -20.00
CA HIS A 423 -10.03 3.74 -20.88
C HIS A 423 -10.78 3.52 -22.20
N GLN A 424 -12.12 3.66 -22.22
CA GLN A 424 -12.90 3.63 -23.46
C GLN A 424 -12.67 4.88 -24.33
N GLY A 425 -12.41 6.04 -23.73
CA GLY A 425 -12.07 7.28 -24.42
C GLY A 425 -10.71 7.24 -25.12
N GLU A 426 -9.65 6.86 -24.40
CA GLU A 426 -8.29 6.76 -24.97
C GLU A 426 -8.22 5.76 -26.13
N ASN A 427 -8.88 4.61 -26.01
CA ASN A 427 -8.94 3.63 -27.08
C ASN A 427 -9.72 4.15 -28.31
N GLN A 428 -10.73 5.01 -28.13
CA GLN A 428 -11.44 5.60 -29.27
C GLN A 428 -10.56 6.52 -30.10
N GLU A 429 -9.65 7.29 -29.49
CA GLU A 429 -8.79 8.23 -30.22
C GLU A 429 -7.86 7.48 -31.21
N VAL A 430 -7.35 6.31 -30.81
CA VAL A 430 -6.59 5.39 -31.68
C VAL A 430 -7.47 4.83 -32.82
N THR A 431 -8.75 4.56 -32.58
CA THR A 431 -9.67 4.02 -33.61
C THR A 431 -10.08 5.03 -34.69
N HIS A 432 -9.71 6.31 -34.61
CA HIS A 432 -9.95 7.26 -35.71
C HIS A 432 -9.26 6.87 -37.04
N VAL A 433 -8.21 6.03 -36.98
CA VAL A 433 -7.55 5.42 -38.16
C VAL A 433 -8.30 4.19 -38.68
N ALA A 434 -9.21 3.61 -37.89
CA ALA A 434 -9.91 2.35 -38.15
C ALA A 434 -11.44 2.49 -38.06
N LYS A 435 -12.04 3.30 -38.95
CA LYS A 435 -13.51 3.54 -39.03
C LYS A 435 -14.34 2.34 -39.54
N THR A 436 -14.16 1.14 -38.97
CA THR A 436 -14.96 -0.05 -39.30
C THR A 436 -15.28 -0.90 -38.07
N ARG A 437 -16.56 -0.86 -37.67
CA ARG A 437 -17.18 -1.54 -36.51
C ARG A 437 -16.80 -0.98 -35.14
N SER A 438 -17.70 -1.18 -34.18
CA SER A 438 -17.48 -0.90 -32.77
C SER A 438 -16.34 -1.78 -32.25
N ALA A 439 -15.28 -1.15 -31.74
CA ALA A 439 -14.32 -1.86 -30.93
C ALA A 439 -14.99 -2.23 -29.60
N ASP A 440 -15.04 -3.53 -29.28
CA ASP A 440 -15.32 -3.96 -27.90
C ASP A 440 -14.25 -3.36 -26.99
N PRO A 441 -14.60 -2.93 -25.76
CA PRO A 441 -13.63 -2.36 -24.82
C PRO A 441 -12.54 -3.40 -24.50
N SER A 442 -11.29 -2.93 -24.40
CA SER A 442 -10.16 -3.74 -23.91
C SER A 442 -10.56 -4.44 -22.62
N PRO A 443 -10.41 -5.78 -22.52
CA PRO A 443 -10.89 -6.52 -21.36
C PRO A 443 -10.20 -6.06 -20.08
N ALA A 444 -10.93 -6.12 -18.97
CA ALA A 444 -10.40 -5.82 -17.65
C ALA A 444 -10.46 -7.05 -16.73
N LEU A 445 -9.53 -7.09 -15.78
CA LEU A 445 -9.50 -8.05 -14.67
C LEU A 445 -9.57 -7.27 -13.37
N ALA A 446 -10.54 -7.62 -12.50
CA ALA A 446 -10.69 -6.98 -11.20
C ALA A 446 -10.16 -7.87 -10.06
N PHE A 447 -9.64 -7.24 -9.02
CA PHE A 447 -9.04 -7.91 -7.86
C PHE A 447 -9.45 -7.18 -6.58
N PHE A 448 -9.97 -7.93 -5.62
CA PHE A 448 -10.28 -7.48 -4.25
C PHE A 448 -10.34 -8.70 -3.32
N HIS A 449 -10.27 -8.51 -2.01
CA HIS A 449 -10.12 -9.64 -1.09
C HIS A 449 -11.44 -10.36 -0.78
N ILE A 450 -12.39 -9.66 -0.15
CA ILE A 450 -13.63 -10.24 0.40
C ILE A 450 -14.61 -10.51 -0.75
N PRO A 451 -15.24 -11.70 -0.83
CA PRO A 451 -16.24 -11.99 -1.85
C PRO A 451 -17.47 -11.07 -1.74
N ILE A 452 -18.03 -10.71 -2.91
CA ILE A 452 -19.34 -10.04 -2.98
C ILE A 452 -20.45 -11.03 -2.64
N PRO A 453 -21.62 -10.58 -2.13
CA PRO A 453 -22.68 -11.48 -1.69
C PRO A 453 -23.13 -12.49 -2.75
N GLU A 454 -23.20 -12.11 -4.02
CA GLU A 454 -23.66 -12.97 -5.10
C GLU A 454 -22.80 -14.23 -5.32
N VAL A 455 -21.57 -14.27 -4.81
CA VAL A 455 -20.67 -15.44 -4.93
C VAL A 455 -21.22 -16.68 -4.24
N TRP A 456 -22.08 -16.57 -3.21
CA TRP A 456 -22.72 -17.76 -2.60
C TRP A 456 -23.59 -18.54 -3.60
N GLN A 457 -24.16 -17.88 -4.61
CA GLN A 457 -25.02 -18.50 -5.60
C GLN A 457 -24.28 -19.56 -6.44
N LEU A 458 -22.95 -19.44 -6.55
CA LEU A 458 -22.11 -20.38 -7.32
C LEU A 458 -22.09 -21.79 -6.72
N TYR A 459 -22.52 -21.98 -5.47
CA TYR A 459 -22.73 -23.30 -4.87
C TYR A 459 -23.72 -24.18 -5.67
N TYR A 460 -24.69 -23.55 -6.34
CA TYR A 460 -25.73 -24.21 -7.14
C TYR A 460 -25.45 -24.18 -8.65
N GLN A 461 -24.28 -23.71 -9.08
CA GLN A 461 -23.94 -23.49 -10.49
C GLN A 461 -22.75 -24.36 -10.94
N LYS A 462 -22.48 -24.37 -12.25
CA LYS A 462 -21.31 -25.06 -12.80
C LYS A 462 -20.04 -24.26 -12.48
N ILE A 463 -19.26 -24.78 -11.55
CA ILE A 463 -17.93 -24.27 -11.18
C ILE A 463 -16.81 -25.19 -11.69
N VAL A 464 -15.58 -24.69 -11.70
CA VAL A 464 -14.36 -25.47 -11.97
C VAL A 464 -13.35 -25.20 -10.85
N GLY A 465 -12.89 -26.27 -10.19
CA GLY A 465 -12.24 -26.22 -8.88
C GLY A 465 -13.19 -26.71 -7.78
N GLN A 466 -12.98 -26.30 -6.53
CA GLN A 466 -13.67 -26.85 -5.37
C GLN A 466 -14.21 -25.76 -4.44
N PHE A 467 -15.51 -25.85 -4.13
CA PHE A 467 -16.22 -25.10 -3.10
C PHE A 467 -16.20 -25.96 -1.83
N ARG A 468 -15.53 -25.50 -0.77
CA ARG A 468 -15.26 -26.25 0.47
C ARG A 468 -15.65 -25.50 1.74
N ASP A 469 -15.53 -24.17 1.72
CA ASP A 469 -15.94 -23.27 2.81
C ASP A 469 -17.19 -22.49 2.37
N GLY A 470 -18.02 -22.06 3.33
CA GLY A 470 -19.08 -21.08 3.04
C GLY A 470 -18.49 -19.75 2.57
N VAL A 471 -19.24 -18.99 1.77
CA VAL A 471 -18.76 -17.70 1.24
C VAL A 471 -18.86 -16.63 2.32
N SER A 472 -17.72 -16.14 2.81
CA SER A 472 -17.66 -15.19 3.93
C SER A 472 -17.80 -13.74 3.45
N CYS A 473 -18.94 -13.42 2.81
CA CYS A 473 -19.24 -12.10 2.28
C CYS A 473 -19.80 -11.13 3.33
N SER A 474 -19.93 -9.86 2.95
CA SER A 474 -20.72 -8.89 3.74
C SER A 474 -22.22 -9.22 3.74
N SER A 475 -22.94 -8.78 4.77
CA SER A 475 -24.41 -8.73 4.77
C SER A 475 -24.97 -7.57 3.94
N VAL A 476 -24.13 -6.62 3.52
CA VAL A 476 -24.53 -5.49 2.66
C VAL A 476 -24.15 -5.79 1.21
N ASN A 477 -25.13 -5.73 0.31
CA ASN A 477 -24.88 -5.69 -1.13
C ASN A 477 -24.97 -4.23 -1.63
N SER A 478 -23.86 -3.71 -2.17
CA SER A 478 -23.76 -2.39 -2.79
C SER A 478 -24.04 -2.38 -4.31
N GLY A 479 -24.37 -3.53 -4.91
CA GLY A 479 -24.59 -3.66 -6.36
C GLY A 479 -23.29 -3.80 -7.15
N VAL A 480 -22.28 -4.47 -6.59
CA VAL A 480 -20.98 -4.69 -7.25
C VAL A 480 -21.14 -5.50 -8.53
N LEU A 481 -21.85 -6.64 -8.49
CA LEU A 481 -22.06 -7.49 -9.68
C LEU A 481 -22.73 -6.68 -10.81
N ASN A 482 -23.86 -6.03 -10.51
CA ASN A 482 -24.59 -5.17 -11.44
C ASN A 482 -23.70 -4.04 -12.01
N THR A 483 -22.83 -3.44 -11.17
CA THR A 483 -21.87 -2.43 -11.64
C THR A 483 -20.88 -3.02 -12.64
N LEU A 484 -20.25 -4.17 -12.34
CA LEU A 484 -19.30 -4.85 -13.23
C LEU A 484 -19.97 -5.29 -14.55
N VAL A 485 -21.18 -5.84 -14.49
CA VAL A 485 -21.99 -6.20 -15.67
C VAL A 485 -22.34 -4.96 -16.51
N SER A 486 -22.61 -3.81 -15.88
CA SER A 486 -22.94 -2.57 -16.60
C SER A 486 -21.76 -1.94 -17.37
N ILE A 487 -20.53 -2.05 -16.86
CA ILE A 487 -19.32 -1.49 -17.50
C ILE A 487 -18.77 -2.39 -18.62
N LYS A 488 -19.05 -3.71 -18.57
CA LYS A 488 -18.82 -4.73 -19.62
C LYS A 488 -17.36 -5.01 -19.99
N ASP A 489 -16.39 -4.22 -19.57
CA ASP A 489 -14.96 -4.47 -19.79
C ASP A 489 -14.42 -5.59 -18.89
N VAL A 490 -14.81 -5.61 -17.60
CA VAL A 490 -14.42 -6.65 -16.64
C VAL A 490 -14.94 -8.02 -17.06
N LYS A 491 -14.02 -8.97 -17.27
CA LYS A 491 -14.32 -10.35 -17.71
C LYS A 491 -14.19 -11.37 -16.57
N ALA A 492 -13.26 -11.12 -15.65
CA ALA A 492 -13.07 -11.93 -14.46
C ALA A 492 -12.65 -11.09 -13.25
N VAL A 493 -12.96 -11.64 -12.08
CA VAL A 493 -12.74 -11.11 -10.75
C VAL A 493 -12.00 -12.18 -9.96
N PHE A 494 -10.89 -11.79 -9.31
CA PHE A 494 -10.09 -12.69 -8.48
C PHE A 494 -10.17 -12.28 -7.02
N ILE A 495 -10.33 -13.28 -6.15
CA ILE A 495 -10.64 -13.15 -4.72
C ILE A 495 -9.88 -14.18 -3.88
N GLY A 496 -9.82 -13.95 -2.56
CA GLY A 496 -9.30 -14.86 -1.54
C GLY A 496 -10.32 -15.01 -0.41
N HIS A 497 -9.91 -14.84 0.83
CA HIS A 497 -10.73 -14.83 2.06
C HIS A 497 -11.26 -16.19 2.52
N ASP A 498 -11.81 -17.01 1.61
CA ASP A 498 -12.29 -18.36 1.91
C ASP A 498 -11.24 -19.40 1.46
N HIS A 499 -10.26 -19.72 2.31
CA HIS A 499 -8.99 -20.33 1.87
C HIS A 499 -9.12 -21.74 1.26
N ASN A 500 -10.10 -22.53 1.70
CA ASN A 500 -10.32 -23.85 1.11
C ASN A 500 -11.15 -23.77 -0.18
N ASN A 501 -11.75 -22.62 -0.52
CA ASN A 501 -12.34 -22.38 -1.83
C ASN A 501 -11.23 -22.10 -2.85
N ASP A 502 -11.30 -22.75 -4.01
CA ASP A 502 -10.36 -22.53 -5.11
C ASP A 502 -11.03 -22.60 -6.50
N PHE A 503 -12.35 -22.41 -6.51
CA PHE A 503 -13.17 -22.51 -7.70
C PHE A 503 -13.19 -21.21 -8.50
N CYS A 504 -13.45 -21.34 -9.80
CA CYS A 504 -14.03 -20.29 -10.63
C CYS A 504 -15.49 -20.66 -10.96
N GLY A 505 -16.37 -19.66 -10.98
CA GLY A 505 -17.75 -19.79 -11.49
C GLY A 505 -18.20 -18.50 -12.17
N ASN A 506 -19.17 -18.59 -13.08
CA ASN A 506 -19.64 -17.44 -13.86
C ASN A 506 -20.95 -16.88 -13.29
N LEU A 507 -20.99 -15.58 -13.01
CA LEU A 507 -22.18 -14.82 -12.64
C LEU A 507 -22.43 -13.75 -13.70
N GLU A 508 -23.58 -13.82 -14.37
CA GLU A 508 -24.02 -12.83 -15.38
C GLU A 508 -22.99 -12.50 -16.47
N GLY A 509 -22.16 -13.47 -16.85
CA GLY A 509 -21.11 -13.34 -17.86
C GLY A 509 -19.71 -13.07 -17.28
N ILE A 510 -19.59 -12.75 -16.00
CA ILE A 510 -18.33 -12.43 -15.32
C ILE A 510 -17.88 -13.61 -14.45
N TRP A 511 -16.61 -14.01 -14.55
CA TRP A 511 -16.07 -15.08 -13.71
C TRP A 511 -15.58 -14.58 -12.36
N PHE A 512 -16.00 -15.23 -11.28
CA PHE A 512 -15.46 -15.03 -9.93
C PHE A 512 -14.59 -16.22 -9.56
N CYS A 513 -13.33 -15.96 -9.24
CA CYS A 513 -12.29 -16.97 -9.08
C CYS A 513 -11.55 -16.80 -7.75
N TYR A 514 -11.73 -17.76 -6.83
CA TYR A 514 -10.87 -17.88 -5.66
C TYR A 514 -9.47 -18.32 -6.07
N GLY A 515 -8.42 -17.69 -5.55
CA GLY A 515 -7.05 -18.17 -5.74
C GLY A 515 -6.80 -19.50 -5.01
N GLY A 516 -7.34 -19.62 -3.79
CA GLY A 516 -7.18 -20.75 -2.88
C GLY A 516 -5.86 -20.71 -2.12
N GLY A 517 -5.92 -21.09 -0.85
CA GLY A 517 -4.88 -20.79 0.14
C GLY A 517 -3.47 -21.29 -0.20
N PHE A 518 -2.56 -20.34 -0.30
CA PHE A 518 -1.13 -20.42 -0.59
C PHE A 518 -0.30 -20.47 0.70
N GLY A 519 -0.75 -19.73 1.71
CA GLY A 519 -0.06 -19.50 2.97
C GLY A 519 -0.06 -20.69 3.89
N TYR A 520 1.11 -21.14 4.32
CA TYR A 520 1.20 -22.28 5.23
C TYR A 520 0.71 -22.01 6.67
N HIS A 521 0.63 -20.74 7.08
CA HIS A 521 0.13 -20.33 8.40
C HIS A 521 -1.33 -19.84 8.39
N GLY A 522 -1.86 -19.53 7.21
CA GLY A 522 -3.29 -19.28 7.03
C GLY A 522 -4.10 -20.54 7.36
N TYR A 523 -5.38 -20.39 7.71
CA TYR A 523 -6.21 -21.56 7.93
C TYR A 523 -6.31 -22.42 6.66
N GLY A 524 -6.69 -23.68 6.82
CA GLY A 524 -6.81 -24.61 5.72
C GLY A 524 -7.37 -25.95 6.18
N ARG A 525 -6.86 -27.04 5.61
CA ARG A 525 -7.27 -28.40 5.98
C ARG A 525 -6.08 -29.35 5.86
N ALA A 526 -5.81 -30.12 6.92
CA ALA A 526 -4.72 -31.09 6.91
C ALA A 526 -4.87 -32.11 5.76
N GLY A 527 -3.83 -32.24 4.94
CA GLY A 527 -3.83 -33.06 3.72
C GLY A 527 -4.33 -32.34 2.46
N LEU A 528 -4.76 -31.07 2.54
CA LEU A 528 -5.04 -30.23 1.37
C LEU A 528 -3.80 -29.40 1.01
N HIS A 529 -3.26 -29.59 -0.19
CA HIS A 529 -2.09 -28.84 -0.65
C HIS A 529 -2.37 -27.34 -0.73
N ARG A 530 -1.39 -26.52 -0.30
CA ARG A 530 -1.37 -25.09 -0.60
C ARG A 530 -1.27 -24.89 -2.11
N ARG A 531 -1.76 -23.76 -2.64
CA ARG A 531 -1.82 -23.55 -4.09
C ARG A 531 -1.67 -22.10 -4.51
N ALA A 532 -1.28 -21.91 -5.76
CA ALA A 532 -1.31 -20.65 -6.48
C ALA A 532 -2.25 -20.79 -7.68
N ARG A 533 -3.02 -19.77 -8.03
CA ARG A 533 -3.71 -19.67 -9.31
C ARG A 533 -2.78 -19.03 -10.33
N VAL A 534 -2.90 -19.39 -11.60
CA VAL A 534 -2.20 -18.75 -12.71
C VAL A 534 -3.26 -18.32 -13.71
N ILE A 535 -3.07 -17.16 -14.32
CA ILE A 535 -3.97 -16.55 -15.30
C ILE A 535 -3.09 -16.20 -16.51
N LEU A 536 -3.58 -16.34 -17.73
CA LEU A 536 -2.82 -16.11 -18.94
C LEU A 536 -3.69 -15.34 -19.92
N ALA A 537 -3.34 -14.09 -20.18
CA ALA A 537 -3.89 -13.33 -21.29
C ALA A 537 -3.03 -13.56 -22.54
N GLU A 538 -3.70 -13.73 -23.68
CA GLU A 538 -3.09 -14.07 -24.96
C GLU A 538 -3.61 -13.10 -26.03
N LEU A 539 -2.73 -12.44 -26.79
CA LEU A 539 -3.10 -11.55 -27.90
C LEU A 539 -3.46 -12.34 -29.15
N ARG A 540 -4.44 -11.86 -29.94
CA ARG A 540 -4.74 -12.45 -31.25
C ARG A 540 -3.58 -12.22 -32.21
N LYS A 541 -3.10 -13.30 -32.84
CA LYS A 541 -2.11 -13.23 -33.91
C LYS A 541 -2.78 -12.91 -35.25
N GLY A 542 -2.55 -11.70 -35.77
CA GLY A 542 -2.95 -11.33 -37.13
C GLY A 542 -1.95 -11.78 -38.20
N ASP A 543 -2.25 -11.52 -39.47
CA ASP A 543 -1.38 -11.90 -40.61
C ASP A 543 0.04 -11.33 -40.56
N LYS A 544 0.21 -10.19 -39.88
CA LYS A 544 1.45 -9.39 -39.88
C LYS A 544 1.85 -8.81 -38.52
N GLU A 545 0.95 -8.82 -37.54
CA GLU A 545 1.16 -8.18 -36.23
C GLU A 545 0.24 -8.78 -35.15
N TRP A 546 0.54 -8.45 -33.89
CA TRP A 546 -0.36 -8.72 -32.75
C TRP A 546 -1.54 -7.73 -32.74
N MET A 547 -2.71 -8.27 -32.43
CA MET A 547 -3.97 -7.53 -32.27
C MET A 547 -4.29 -7.40 -30.77
N GLY A 548 -5.53 -7.04 -30.41
CA GLY A 548 -5.97 -7.04 -29.00
C GLY A 548 -6.03 -8.45 -28.38
N VAL A 549 -6.37 -8.50 -27.09
CA VAL A 549 -6.49 -9.78 -26.35
C VAL A 549 -7.55 -10.68 -27.01
N GLU A 550 -7.13 -11.90 -27.31
CA GLU A 550 -7.96 -12.99 -27.84
C GLU A 550 -8.64 -13.75 -26.71
N ARG A 551 -7.88 -14.06 -25.66
CA ARG A 551 -8.24 -15.11 -24.71
C ARG A 551 -7.62 -14.87 -23.34
N ILE A 552 -8.33 -15.29 -22.30
CA ILE A 552 -7.90 -15.31 -20.91
C ILE A 552 -8.13 -16.71 -20.35
N THR A 553 -7.04 -17.44 -20.10
CA THR A 553 -7.00 -18.78 -19.52
C THR A 553 -6.67 -18.69 -18.01
N THR A 554 -7.09 -19.64 -17.17
CA THR A 554 -6.58 -19.80 -15.80
C THR A 554 -6.39 -21.28 -15.45
N TRP A 555 -5.44 -21.58 -14.55
CA TRP A 555 -5.21 -22.88 -13.91
C TRP A 555 -4.74 -22.68 -12.46
N LYS A 556 -4.48 -23.76 -11.72
CA LYS A 556 -3.77 -23.70 -10.42
C LYS A 556 -2.53 -24.58 -10.43
N ARG A 557 -1.60 -24.27 -9.52
CA ARG A 557 -0.42 -25.03 -9.14
C ARG A 557 -0.50 -25.42 -7.68
N LEU A 558 -0.32 -26.70 -7.38
CA LEU A 558 -0.25 -27.20 -6.00
C LEU A 558 1.19 -27.13 -5.45
N ASP A 559 1.35 -26.98 -4.14
CA ASP A 559 2.59 -27.35 -3.43
C ASP A 559 2.54 -28.85 -3.09
N ASP A 560 2.60 -29.67 -4.15
CA ASP A 560 2.78 -31.12 -4.09
C ASP A 560 4.14 -31.51 -4.71
N GLU A 561 4.50 -32.79 -4.68
CA GLU A 561 5.82 -33.27 -5.12
C GLU A 561 6.12 -32.98 -6.60
N ASN A 562 5.09 -32.75 -7.43
CA ASN A 562 5.20 -32.54 -8.87
C ASN A 562 4.85 -31.10 -9.32
N LEU A 563 4.48 -30.23 -8.38
CA LEU A 563 3.94 -28.89 -8.62
C LEU A 563 2.76 -28.92 -9.62
N SER A 564 1.82 -29.83 -9.36
CA SER A 564 0.76 -30.26 -10.28
C SER A 564 -0.06 -29.10 -10.83
N LYS A 565 -0.21 -29.07 -12.16
CA LYS A 565 -1.14 -28.17 -12.86
C LYS A 565 -2.54 -28.76 -12.82
N ILE A 566 -3.51 -28.05 -12.25
CA ILE A 566 -4.92 -28.49 -12.17
C ILE A 566 -5.89 -27.41 -12.64
N ASP A 567 -7.13 -27.82 -12.95
CA ASP A 567 -8.29 -26.93 -13.18
C ASP A 567 -8.07 -25.84 -14.24
N GLU A 568 -7.39 -26.21 -15.33
CA GLU A 568 -7.21 -25.35 -16.50
C GLU A 568 -8.54 -25.11 -17.23
N GLN A 569 -8.87 -23.84 -17.44
CA GLN A 569 -10.11 -23.39 -18.05
C GLN A 569 -9.93 -22.04 -18.77
N VAL A 570 -10.79 -21.77 -19.75
CA VAL A 570 -10.91 -20.46 -20.38
C VAL A 570 -11.97 -19.65 -19.62
N LEU A 571 -11.62 -18.44 -19.19
CA LEU A 571 -12.54 -17.48 -18.58
C LEU A 571 -13.17 -16.58 -19.64
N TRP A 572 -12.39 -16.14 -20.63
CA TRP A 572 -12.88 -15.28 -21.69
C TRP A 572 -12.21 -15.58 -23.02
N GLU A 573 -13.00 -15.56 -24.09
CA GLU A 573 -12.55 -15.55 -25.47
C GLU A 573 -13.28 -14.42 -26.21
N SER A 574 -12.56 -13.76 -27.10
CA SER A 574 -13.05 -12.59 -27.82
C SER A 574 -13.92 -12.99 -29.02
N SER A 575 -15.06 -12.31 -29.17
CA SER A 575 -16.15 -12.63 -30.10
C SER A 575 -15.82 -12.45 -31.60
N TRP A 576 -14.61 -12.00 -31.94
CA TRP A 576 -14.17 -11.81 -33.32
C TRP A 576 -14.32 -13.12 -34.12
N PRO A 577 -14.89 -13.08 -35.34
CA PRO A 577 -15.05 -14.29 -36.15
C PRO A 577 -13.71 -15.01 -36.35
N THR A 578 -13.76 -16.33 -36.18
CA THR A 578 -12.72 -17.25 -36.66
C THR A 578 -12.61 -17.16 -38.18
N ARG A 579 -11.41 -17.34 -38.71
CA ARG A 579 -11.18 -17.49 -40.15
C ARG A 579 -11.40 -18.91 -40.63
#